data_AF-A0A401ZHM2-F1
#
_entry.id   AF-A0A401ZHM2-F1
#
_cell.length_a   1.000
_cell.length_b   1.000
_cell.length_c   1.000
_cell.angle_alpha   90.00
_cell.angle_beta   90.00
_cell.angle_gamma   90.00
#
_symmetry.space_group_name_H-M   'P 1'
#
loop_
_entity.id
_entity.type
_entity.pdbx_description
1 polymer ?
#
loop_
_entity_poly.entity_id
_entity_poly.type
_entity_poly.pdbx_seq_one_letter_code
_entity_poly.pdbx_strand_id
1 'polypeptide(L)'
;MNCEQVRDLLSAYLDDQLTANERQYVDTHLTSCPHCAGVLADYRRFDTLLAQLPRVTPTTDLRDRILAAAGPFTSDGKKQAPDSSSNWLQYTPLSLPIRNVFPQQQSGDNSIQAPSKSSSSFSFQPLLNHYPRRNLLGLQIAIILLLILLTNGIRLLLLRYNWPRHS
;
A
#
# COMPACT_ATOMS: atom_id res chain seq x y z
N MET A 1 -1.69 -17.45 -15.92
CA MET A 1 -1.23 -16.39 -15.01
C MET A 1 0.30 -16.43 -14.94
N ASN A 2 0.95 -15.27 -14.89
CA ASN A 2 2.40 -15.19 -14.69
C ASN A 2 2.77 -15.07 -13.20
N CYS A 3 4.05 -15.28 -12.87
CA CYS A 3 4.52 -15.29 -11.48
C CYS A 3 4.32 -13.94 -10.77
N GLU A 4 4.45 -12.82 -11.47
CA GLU A 4 4.23 -11.48 -10.90
C GLU A 4 2.78 -11.31 -10.44
N GLN A 5 1.81 -11.65 -11.30
CA GLN A 5 0.39 -11.58 -10.98
C GLN A 5 0.02 -12.48 -9.80
N VAL A 6 0.61 -13.68 -9.73
CA VAL A 6 0.34 -14.60 -8.63
C VAL A 6 0.92 -14.07 -7.32
N ARG A 7 2.14 -13.51 -7.35
CA ARG A 7 2.78 -12.89 -6.17
C ARG A 7 1.93 -11.78 -5.57
N ASP A 8 1.29 -10.96 -6.41
CA ASP A 8 0.39 -9.89 -5.94
C ASP A 8 -0.88 -10.45 -5.25
N LEU A 9 -1.31 -11.66 -5.63
CA LEU A 9 -2.50 -12.31 -5.08
C LEU A 9 -2.20 -13.25 -3.90
N LEU A 10 -0.94 -13.57 -3.60
CA LEU A 10 -0.60 -14.55 -2.55
C LEU A 10 -1.04 -14.13 -1.15
N SER A 11 -1.02 -12.83 -0.82
CA SER A 11 -1.52 -12.35 0.48
C SER A 11 -3.03 -12.58 0.60
N ALA A 12 -3.80 -12.12 -0.38
CA ALA A 12 -5.24 -12.32 -0.40
C ALA A 12 -5.62 -13.81 -0.48
N TYR A 13 -4.81 -14.64 -1.14
CA TYR A 13 -4.97 -16.09 -1.16
C TYR A 13 -4.81 -16.70 0.25
N LEU A 14 -3.81 -16.25 1.01
CA LEU A 14 -3.57 -16.70 2.38
C LEU A 14 -4.73 -16.31 3.31
N ASP A 15 -5.26 -15.09 3.14
CA ASP A 15 -6.34 -14.53 3.95
C ASP A 15 -7.75 -14.98 3.52
N ASP A 16 -7.86 -15.88 2.55
CA ASP A 16 -9.14 -16.35 1.96
C ASP A 16 -10.02 -15.24 1.34
N GLN A 17 -9.37 -14.19 0.82
CA GLN A 17 -10.03 -13.00 0.27
C GLN A 17 -10.14 -12.98 -1.27
N LEU A 18 -9.77 -14.07 -1.94
CA LEU A 18 -9.90 -14.17 -3.40
C LEU A 18 -11.28 -14.67 -3.83
N THR A 19 -11.71 -14.24 -5.02
CA THR A 19 -12.87 -14.88 -5.67
C THR A 19 -12.55 -16.33 -6.06
N ALA A 20 -13.58 -17.17 -6.25
CA ALA A 20 -13.39 -18.57 -6.62
C ALA A 20 -12.56 -18.76 -7.90
N ASN A 21 -12.77 -17.91 -8.90
CA ASN A 21 -12.01 -17.95 -10.15
C ASN A 21 -10.53 -17.61 -9.94
N GLU A 22 -10.24 -16.52 -9.20
CA GLU A 22 -8.85 -16.13 -8.90
C GLU A 22 -8.13 -17.20 -8.09
N ARG A 23 -8.82 -17.80 -7.11
CA ARG A 23 -8.27 -18.89 -6.32
C ARG A 23 -7.88 -20.08 -7.20
N GLN A 24 -8.76 -20.49 -8.13
CA GLN A 24 -8.45 -21.59 -9.04
C GLN A 24 -7.23 -21.31 -9.93
N TYR A 25 -7.09 -20.08 -10.42
CA TYR A 25 -5.90 -19.70 -11.21
C TYR A 25 -4.62 -19.73 -10.38
N VAL A 26 -4.67 -19.23 -9.14
CA VAL A 26 -3.54 -19.25 -8.21
C VAL A 26 -3.18 -20.69 -7.83
N ASP A 27 -4.15 -21.54 -7.50
CA ASP A 27 -3.94 -22.96 -7.18
C ASP A 27 -3.24 -23.69 -8.34
N THR A 28 -3.74 -23.50 -9.55
CA THR A 28 -3.14 -24.10 -10.76
C THR A 28 -1.69 -23.63 -10.93
N HIS A 29 -1.40 -22.37 -10.67
CA HIS A 29 -0.02 -21.87 -10.75
C HIS A 29 0.88 -22.41 -9.64
N LEU A 30 0.37 -22.50 -8.41
CA LEU A 30 1.14 -23.03 -7.26
C LEU A 30 1.52 -24.50 -7.45
N THR A 31 0.70 -25.30 -8.13
CA THR A 31 1.05 -26.69 -8.46
C THR A 31 2.17 -26.82 -9.50
N SER A 32 2.35 -25.81 -10.37
CA SER A 32 3.31 -25.85 -11.48
C SER A 32 4.57 -25.01 -11.24
N CYS A 33 4.54 -24.05 -10.30
CA CYS A 33 5.62 -23.12 -10.04
C CYS A 33 6.18 -23.26 -8.61
N PRO A 34 7.34 -23.94 -8.44
CA PRO A 34 7.94 -24.14 -7.11
C PRO A 34 8.40 -22.83 -6.46
N HIS A 35 8.75 -21.81 -7.27
CA HIS A 35 9.14 -20.51 -6.73
C HIS A 35 7.98 -19.83 -6.00
N CYS A 36 6.82 -19.73 -6.64
CA CYS A 36 5.63 -19.14 -6.02
C CYS A 36 5.13 -19.96 -4.83
N ALA A 37 5.22 -21.29 -4.89
CA ALA A 37 4.93 -22.15 -3.75
C ALA A 37 5.86 -21.89 -2.55
N GLY A 38 7.16 -21.65 -2.81
CA GLY A 38 8.12 -21.23 -1.79
C GLY A 38 7.76 -19.90 -1.13
N VAL A 39 7.40 -18.89 -1.93
CA VAL A 39 6.96 -17.58 -1.39
C VAL A 39 5.72 -17.73 -0.51
N LEU A 40 4.76 -18.55 -0.91
CA LEU A 40 3.57 -18.83 -0.10
C LEU A 40 3.93 -19.54 1.22
N ALA A 41 4.90 -20.45 1.20
CA ALA A 41 5.39 -21.11 2.41
C ALA A 41 6.06 -20.11 3.38
N ASP A 42 6.82 -19.15 2.86
CA ASP A 42 7.39 -18.07 3.67
C ASP A 42 6.30 -17.21 4.32
N TYR A 43 5.24 -16.85 3.58
CA TYR A 43 4.11 -16.10 4.13
C TYR A 43 3.43 -16.84 5.28
N ARG A 44 3.16 -18.14 5.11
CA ARG A 44 2.61 -19.01 6.18
C ARG A 44 3.52 -19.10 7.39
N ARG A 45 4.84 -19.15 7.17
CA ARG A 45 5.83 -19.16 8.24
C ARG A 45 5.79 -17.86 9.03
N PHE A 46 5.73 -16.71 8.36
CA PHE A 46 5.63 -15.41 9.04
C PHE A 46 4.33 -15.29 9.83
N ASP A 47 3.21 -15.71 9.27
CA ASP A 47 1.92 -15.70 9.96
C ASP A 47 1.96 -16.55 11.24
N THR A 48 2.58 -17.74 11.15
CA THR A 48 2.81 -18.61 12.32
C THR A 48 3.68 -17.95 13.38
N LEU A 49 4.75 -17.25 12.99
CA LEU A 49 5.63 -16.54 13.92
C LEU A 49 4.92 -15.35 14.57
N LEU A 50 4.13 -14.60 13.80
CA LEU A 50 3.35 -13.47 14.30
C LEU A 50 2.26 -13.92 15.27
N ALA A 51 1.61 -15.05 15.00
CA ALA A 51 0.60 -15.63 15.89
C ALA A 51 1.15 -16.02 17.27
N GLN A 52 2.46 -16.25 17.39
CA GLN A 52 3.12 -16.58 18.66
C GLN A 52 3.39 -15.35 19.54
N LEU A 53 3.29 -14.14 19.00
CA LEU A 53 3.54 -12.93 19.79
C LEU A 53 2.44 -12.76 20.85
N PRO A 54 2.81 -12.35 22.08
CA PRO A 54 1.84 -12.08 23.12
C PRO A 54 0.92 -10.93 22.70
N ARG A 55 -0.39 -11.14 22.84
CA ARG A 55 -1.36 -10.06 22.63
C ARG A 55 -1.22 -9.05 23.77
N VAL A 56 -0.84 -7.82 23.42
CA VAL A 56 -0.79 -6.70 24.36
C VAL A 56 -2.17 -6.06 24.42
N THR A 57 -2.76 -6.01 25.62
CA THR A 57 -3.99 -5.25 25.84
C THR A 57 -3.60 -3.79 26.15
N PRO A 58 -4.16 -2.79 25.45
CA PRO A 58 -3.89 -1.39 25.76
C PRO A 58 -4.38 -1.05 27.17
N THR A 59 -3.72 -0.10 27.84
CA THR A 59 -4.20 0.42 29.13
C THR A 59 -5.55 1.12 28.96
N THR A 60 -6.38 1.08 30.01
CA THR A 60 -7.69 1.74 30.00
C THR A 60 -7.56 3.25 29.78
N ASP A 61 -6.57 3.89 30.41
CA ASP A 61 -6.27 5.33 30.19
C ASP A 61 -6.02 5.66 28.71
N LEU A 62 -5.21 4.85 28.02
CA LEU A 62 -4.94 5.07 26.59
C LEU A 62 -6.21 4.90 25.75
N ARG A 63 -6.99 3.85 26.04
CA ARG A 63 -8.28 3.61 25.36
C ARG A 63 -9.22 4.81 25.56
N ASP A 64 -9.37 5.29 26.78
CA ASP A 64 -10.32 6.35 27.11
C ASP A 64 -9.92 7.69 26.47
N ARG A 65 -8.61 7.99 26.46
CA ARG A 65 -8.08 9.16 25.77
C ARG A 65 -8.30 9.10 24.26
N ILE A 66 -8.14 7.93 23.64
CA ILE A 66 -8.41 7.75 22.20
C ILE A 66 -9.90 7.96 21.91
N LEU A 67 -10.78 7.36 22.72
CA LEU A 67 -12.23 7.48 22.54
C LEU A 67 -12.73 8.92 22.77
N ALA A 68 -12.18 9.61 23.77
CA ALA A 68 -12.49 11.02 24.01
C ALA A 68 -12.00 11.92 22.86
N ALA A 69 -10.83 11.63 22.29
CA ALA A 69 -10.25 12.40 21.19
C ALA A 69 -10.96 12.15 19.84
N ALA A 70 -11.42 10.92 19.59
CA ALA A 70 -12.18 10.57 18.39
C ALA A 70 -13.57 11.25 18.35
N GLY A 71 -14.04 11.74 19.51
CA GLY A 71 -15.39 12.28 19.65
C GLY A 71 -16.46 11.20 19.53
N PRO A 72 -17.75 11.57 19.67
CA PRO A 72 -18.85 10.66 19.42
C PRO A 72 -18.78 10.18 17.96
N PHE A 73 -18.64 8.87 17.75
CA PHE A 73 -18.90 8.27 16.45
C PHE A 73 -20.41 8.35 16.18
N THR A 74 -20.86 9.48 15.63
CA THR A 74 -22.22 9.56 15.09
C THR A 74 -22.21 8.87 13.73
N SER A 75 -22.92 7.74 13.64
CA SER A 75 -23.18 7.07 12.36
C SER A 75 -24.06 7.89 11.41
N ASP A 76 -24.52 9.07 11.86
CA ASP A 76 -25.28 10.06 11.09
C ASP A 76 -24.41 10.96 10.21
N GLY A 77 -23.18 10.52 9.91
CA GLY A 77 -22.37 11.07 8.83
C GLY A 77 -23.10 10.91 7.49
N LYS A 78 -24.05 11.83 7.22
CA LYS A 78 -24.53 12.16 5.87
C LYS A 78 -23.27 12.18 5.01
N LYS A 79 -23.23 11.36 3.96
CA LYS A 79 -22.14 11.32 2.97
C LYS A 79 -21.99 12.72 2.38
N GLN A 80 -21.28 13.60 3.09
CA GLN A 80 -20.83 14.87 2.57
C GLN A 80 -19.66 14.44 1.70
N ALA A 81 -19.98 14.16 0.44
CA ALA A 81 -18.97 14.22 -0.61
C ALA A 81 -18.24 15.55 -0.40
N PRO A 82 -16.89 15.54 -0.31
CA PRO A 82 -16.16 16.79 -0.21
C PRO A 82 -16.65 17.67 -1.35
N ASP A 83 -17.02 18.91 -1.03
CA ASP A 83 -17.38 19.84 -2.10
C ASP A 83 -16.22 19.87 -3.10
N SER A 84 -16.58 19.98 -4.37
CA SER A 84 -15.67 19.94 -5.51
C SER A 84 -14.66 21.11 -5.56
N SER A 85 -14.48 21.87 -4.48
CA SER A 85 -13.54 23.00 -4.38
C SER A 85 -12.40 22.80 -3.37
N SER A 86 -12.35 21.67 -2.66
CA SER A 86 -11.24 21.39 -1.71
C SER A 86 -9.96 20.95 -2.43
N ASN A 87 -9.05 21.92 -2.56
CA ASN A 87 -7.71 21.80 -3.14
C ASN A 87 -6.83 20.81 -2.34
N TRP A 88 -6.71 19.57 -2.80
CA TRP A 88 -5.95 18.46 -2.19
C TRP A 88 -4.42 18.64 -2.19
N LEU A 89 -3.91 19.79 -2.68
CA LEU A 89 -2.48 20.11 -2.73
C LEU A 89 -1.95 20.83 -1.47
N GLN A 90 -2.73 20.95 -0.40
CA GLN A 90 -2.32 21.63 0.84
C GLN A 90 -1.90 20.70 1.99
N TYR A 91 -1.42 19.50 1.67
CA TYR A 91 -0.68 18.69 2.64
C TYR A 91 0.79 19.11 2.65
N THR A 92 1.11 20.17 3.39
CA THR A 92 2.47 20.40 3.87
C THR A 92 2.69 19.55 5.13
N PRO A 93 3.68 18.64 5.13
CA PRO A 93 3.92 17.80 6.28
C PRO A 93 4.68 18.59 7.34
N LEU A 94 4.32 18.38 8.61
CA LEU A 94 4.97 18.87 9.84
C LEU A 94 4.79 20.36 10.19
N SER A 95 3.76 20.63 10.99
CA SER A 95 3.93 21.30 12.28
C SER A 95 2.66 21.13 13.12
N LEU A 96 2.71 20.23 14.11
CA LEU A 96 1.82 20.35 15.26
C LEU A 96 2.17 21.68 15.96
N PRO A 97 1.18 22.50 16.33
CA PRO A 97 0.60 22.31 17.66
C PRO A 97 -0.92 22.47 17.72
N ILE A 98 -1.45 21.72 18.67
CA ILE A 98 -2.83 21.65 19.14
C ILE A 98 -3.26 23.01 19.71
N ARG A 99 -4.16 23.72 19.03
CA ARG A 99 -5.23 24.52 19.68
C ARG A 99 -6.11 25.17 18.62
N ASN A 100 -7.41 24.91 18.70
CA ASN A 100 -8.52 25.74 18.22
C ASN A 100 -9.75 25.15 18.94
N VAL A 101 -10.24 25.62 20.08
CA VAL A 101 -10.83 26.95 20.35
C VAL A 101 -11.62 27.45 19.14
N PHE A 102 -12.83 26.92 18.92
CA PHE A 102 -13.87 27.61 18.17
C PHE A 102 -15.23 27.45 18.85
N PRO A 103 -16.08 28.50 18.86
CA PRO A 103 -17.21 28.64 19.77
C PRO A 103 -18.53 28.07 19.22
N GLN A 104 -19.45 27.89 20.16
CA GLN A 104 -20.86 27.47 20.05
C GLN A 104 -21.65 27.98 18.84
N GLN A 105 -22.59 27.14 18.38
CA GLN A 105 -23.95 27.59 18.08
C GLN A 105 -24.97 26.46 18.34
N GLN A 106 -25.84 26.67 19.33
CA GLN A 106 -26.97 25.80 19.68
C GLN A 106 -28.19 26.10 18.81
N SER A 107 -28.90 25.06 18.37
CA SER A 107 -30.36 25.00 18.11
C SER A 107 -30.64 23.59 17.57
N GLY A 108 -31.59 22.77 18.00
CA GLY A 108 -32.70 22.81 18.94
C GLY A 108 -33.58 21.59 18.57
N ASP A 109 -34.02 20.85 19.58
CA ASP A 109 -35.20 19.97 19.64
C ASP A 109 -35.56 18.98 18.49
N ASN A 110 -35.44 17.69 18.85
CA ASN A 110 -36.52 16.69 18.90
C ASN A 110 -36.38 15.39 18.08
N SER A 111 -36.68 14.32 18.83
CA SER A 111 -37.36 13.08 18.45
C SER A 111 -36.51 11.85 18.12
N ILE A 112 -36.64 10.91 19.06
CA ILE A 112 -36.20 9.52 19.11
C ILE A 112 -36.80 8.70 17.95
N GLN A 113 -35.97 7.93 17.24
CA GLN A 113 -36.33 6.61 16.71
C GLN A 113 -35.09 5.81 16.26
N ALA A 114 -34.99 4.58 16.73
CA ALA A 114 -34.05 3.53 16.29
C ALA A 114 -34.86 2.26 15.99
N PRO A 115 -34.30 1.19 15.40
CA PRO A 115 -33.31 1.12 14.32
C PRO A 115 -33.87 0.31 13.13
N SER A 116 -33.55 0.66 11.88
CA SER A 116 -33.81 -0.22 10.73
C SER A 116 -32.51 -0.86 10.24
N LYS A 117 -32.54 -2.19 10.23
CA LYS A 117 -31.50 -3.08 9.70
C LYS A 117 -31.16 -2.68 8.27
N SER A 118 -29.93 -2.25 8.01
CA SER A 118 -29.38 -2.24 6.67
C SER A 118 -28.07 -3.00 6.68
N SER A 119 -28.14 -4.19 6.09
CA SER A 119 -27.03 -4.98 5.62
C SER A 119 -26.27 -4.17 4.56
N SER A 120 -25.30 -3.37 4.98
CA SER A 120 -24.35 -2.76 4.06
C SER A 120 -23.22 -3.75 3.82
N SER A 121 -23.23 -4.32 2.62
CA SER A 121 -22.06 -4.99 2.03
C SER A 121 -20.90 -3.99 2.06
N PHE A 122 -20.00 -4.18 3.02
CA PHE A 122 -18.77 -3.41 3.13
C PHE A 122 -17.82 -3.93 2.04
N SER A 123 -17.89 -3.32 0.86
CA SER A 123 -16.84 -3.48 -0.15
C SER A 123 -15.61 -2.73 0.35
N PHE A 124 -14.76 -3.43 1.11
CA PHE A 124 -13.38 -3.01 1.31
C PHE A 124 -12.69 -3.03 -0.05
N GLN A 125 -12.52 -1.87 -0.66
CA GLN A 125 -11.45 -1.69 -1.61
C GLN A 125 -10.17 -1.69 -0.77
N PRO A 126 -9.30 -2.71 -0.87
CA PRO A 126 -8.02 -2.64 -0.20
C PRO A 126 -7.32 -1.40 -0.74
N LEU A 127 -6.81 -0.58 0.19
CA LEU A 127 -5.76 0.39 -0.10
C LEU A 127 -4.54 -0.43 -0.55
N LEU A 128 -4.61 -0.95 -1.78
CA LEU A 128 -3.48 -1.44 -2.51
C LEU A 128 -2.57 -0.24 -2.63
N ASN A 129 -1.59 -0.25 -1.75
CA ASN A 129 -0.31 0.40 -1.91
C ASN A 129 0.10 0.14 -3.37
N HIS A 130 -0.30 1.06 -4.24
CA HIS A 130 0.12 1.15 -5.62
C HIS A 130 1.58 1.55 -5.53
N TYR A 131 2.43 0.57 -5.23
CA TYR A 131 3.85 0.75 -5.38
C TYR A 131 4.03 1.02 -6.87
N PRO A 132 4.39 2.24 -7.28
CA PRO A 132 4.45 2.55 -8.70
C PRO A 132 5.46 1.58 -9.28
N ARG A 133 5.03 0.82 -10.30
CA ARG A 133 5.90 0.14 -11.25
C ARG A 133 6.99 1.13 -11.62
N ARG A 134 8.16 1.05 -10.97
CA ARG A 134 9.36 1.72 -11.47
C ARG A 134 9.63 1.02 -12.78
N ASN A 135 9.31 1.70 -13.87
CA ASN A 135 9.44 1.20 -15.24
C ASN A 135 10.82 0.56 -15.39
N LEU A 136 10.87 -0.77 -15.38
CA LEU A 136 12.10 -1.55 -15.52
C LEU A 136 12.85 -1.15 -16.81
N LEU A 137 12.09 -0.68 -17.80
CA LEU A 137 12.55 -0.07 -19.04
C LEU A 137 13.47 1.14 -18.82
N GLY A 138 13.18 2.04 -17.86
CA GLY A 138 14.02 3.21 -17.58
C GLY A 138 15.38 2.83 -17.00
N LEU A 139 15.40 1.85 -16.09
CA LEU A 139 16.65 1.31 -15.53
C LEU A 139 17.46 0.56 -16.59
N GLN A 140 16.80 -0.22 -17.46
CA GLN A 140 17.47 -0.92 -18.55
C GLN A 140 18.07 0.05 -19.58
N ILE A 141 17.35 1.12 -19.96
CA ILE A 141 17.89 2.15 -20.86
C ILE A 141 19.11 2.83 -20.24
N ALA A 142 19.07 3.17 -18.94
CA ALA A 142 20.20 3.78 -18.25
C ALA A 142 21.45 2.86 -18.21
N ILE A 143 21.25 1.56 -17.96
CA ILE A 143 22.34 0.57 -17.98
C ILE A 143 22.93 0.43 -19.39
N ILE A 144 22.09 0.34 -20.43
CA ILE A 144 22.54 0.23 -21.82
C ILE A 144 23.35 1.47 -22.23
N LEU A 145 22.88 2.67 -21.90
CA LEU A 145 23.60 3.92 -22.20
C LEU A 145 24.96 3.97 -21.48
N LEU A 146 25.02 3.53 -20.22
CA LEU A 146 26.28 3.46 -19.46
C LEU A 146 27.29 2.51 -20.13
N LEU A 147 26.85 1.33 -20.58
CA LEU A 147 27.69 0.36 -21.28
C LEU A 147 28.21 0.89 -22.63
N ILE A 148 27.37 1.61 -23.39
CA ILE A 148 27.76 2.24 -24.65
C ILE A 148 28.80 3.35 -24.42
N LEU A 149 28.64 4.16 -23.37
CA LEU A 149 29.62 5.19 -23.03
C LEU A 149 30.96 4.60 -22.58
N LEU A 150 30.93 3.53 -21.78
CA LEU A 150 32.15 2.83 -21.35
C LEU A 150 32.91 2.21 -22.52
N THR A 151 32.20 1.50 -23.41
CA THR A 151 32.83 0.85 -24.58
C THR A 151 33.41 1.86 -25.57
N ASN A 152 32.71 2.96 -25.85
CA ASN A 152 33.23 4.02 -26.72
C ASN A 152 34.37 4.80 -26.06
N GLY A 153 34.30 5.05 -24.75
CA GLY A 153 35.37 5.69 -23.98
C GLY A 153 36.67 4.88 -24.02
N ILE A 154 36.59 3.57 -23.79
CA ILE A 154 37.75 2.66 -23.88
C ILE A 154 38.32 2.63 -25.31
N ARG A 155 37.46 2.60 -26.34
CA ARG A 155 37.88 2.59 -27.75
C ARG A 155 38.64 3.87 -28.14
N LEU A 156 38.19 5.03 -27.66
CA LEU A 156 38.90 6.30 -27.85
C LEU A 156 40.24 6.35 -27.10
N LEU A 157 40.29 5.75 -25.91
CA LEU A 157 41.51 5.69 -25.10
C LEU A 157 42.57 4.75 -25.72
N LEU A 158 42.15 3.64 -26.33
CA LEU A 158 43.02 2.74 -27.08
C LEU A 158 43.55 3.39 -28.37
N LEU A 159 42.72 4.16 -29.09
CA LEU A 159 43.17 4.92 -30.27
C LEU A 159 44.15 6.05 -29.92
N ARG A 160 44.02 6.64 -28.72
CA ARG A 160 44.95 7.66 -28.20
C ARG A 160 46.30 7.06 -27.77
N TYR A 161 46.30 5.83 -27.24
CA TYR A 161 47.52 5.15 -26.79
C TYR A 161 48.30 4.46 -27.92
N ASN A 162 47.65 4.12 -29.03
CA ASN A 162 48.27 3.48 -30.19
C ASN A 162 48.81 4.52 -31.20
N TRP A 163 49.65 5.45 -30.74
CA TRP A 163 50.42 6.31 -31.66
C TRP A 163 51.75 5.60 -31.98
N PRO A 164 52.03 5.23 -33.24
CA PRO A 164 53.28 4.58 -33.59
C PRO A 164 54.41 5.60 -33.50
N ARG A 165 55.39 5.36 -32.61
CA ARG A 165 56.72 5.98 -32.71
C ARG A 165 57.40 5.42 -33.96
N HIS A 166 57.34 6.14 -35.06
CA HIS A 166 58.29 5.94 -36.16
C HIS A 166 59.52 6.82 -35.90
N SER A 167 60.67 6.13 -35.85
CA SER A 167 62.04 6.62 -35.94
C SER A 167 62.30 7.37 -37.24
#